data_AF-A0A661RRF6-F1
#
_entry.id   AF-A0A661RRF6-F1
#
_cell.length_a   1.000
_cell.length_b   1.000
_cell.length_c   1.000
_cell.angle_alpha   90.00
_cell.angle_beta   90.00
_cell.angle_gamma   90.00
#
_symmetry.space_group_name_H-M   'P 1'
#
loop_
_entity.id
_entity.type
_entity.pdbx_description
1 polymer ?
#
loop_
_entity_poly.entity_id
_entity_poly.type
_entity_poly.pdbx_seq_one_letter_code
_entity_poly.pdbx_strand_id
1 'polypeptide(L)'
;MLNEVARAHCEDMIERGYFSHITPDGLTPEDRVISAGYFAEIVREEMGALAFNSFLDPGEATQILMDSLLKDSLTQRLSVEESTLLNERVVEVGIVLCAGGTVIEGIGSLHVYVLCIVTARPTTGWHPVQCGHVCADVNSDGWCEPDECLPGVSLNMLDKGTLAVSNARGAYCFARPGGWWVLEVLGEHYQQSWLPDVDWVDGGVIGKDIILPKVD
;
A
#
# COMPACT_ATOMS: atom_id res chain seq x y z
N MET A 1 3.12 -9.31 -9.68
CA MET A 1 3.01 -8.63 -8.38
C MET A 1 2.54 -7.18 -8.55
N LEU A 2 3.32 -6.28 -9.16
CA LEU A 2 2.91 -4.86 -9.29
C LEU A 2 1.58 -4.62 -10.01
N ASN A 3 1.23 -5.43 -11.03
CA ASN A 3 -0.10 -5.37 -11.65
C ASN A 3 -1.24 -5.65 -10.66
N GLU A 4 -1.03 -6.56 -9.71
CA GLU A 4 -2.03 -6.90 -8.69
C GLU A 4 -2.13 -5.79 -7.64
N VAL A 5 -1.00 -5.17 -7.27
CA VAL A 5 -1.00 -3.98 -6.39
C VAL A 5 -1.77 -2.82 -7.05
N ALA A 6 -1.47 -2.53 -8.31
CA ALA A 6 -2.16 -1.50 -9.08
C ALA A 6 -3.66 -1.81 -9.21
N ARG A 7 -4.01 -3.08 -9.48
CA ARG A 7 -5.41 -3.53 -9.58
C ARG A 7 -6.15 -3.37 -8.27
N ALA A 8 -5.58 -3.85 -7.16
CA ALA A 8 -6.22 -3.75 -5.85
C ALA A 8 -6.52 -2.30 -5.46
N HIS A 9 -5.58 -1.37 -5.69
CA HIS A 9 -5.80 0.05 -5.40
C HIS A 9 -6.84 0.69 -6.34
N CYS A 10 -6.79 0.33 -7.61
CA CYS A 10 -7.72 0.78 -8.63
C CYS A 10 -9.17 0.30 -8.36
N GLU A 11 -9.34 -0.94 -7.94
CA GLU A 11 -10.62 -1.51 -7.50
C GLU A 11 -11.09 -0.86 -6.20
N ASP A 12 -10.21 -0.69 -5.19
CA ASP A 12 -10.52 -0.03 -3.92
C ASP A 12 -11.04 1.41 -4.13
N MET A 13 -10.41 2.18 -5.02
CA MET A 13 -10.85 3.52 -5.40
C MET A 13 -12.27 3.55 -6.00
N ILE A 14 -12.57 2.58 -6.88
CA ILE A 14 -13.89 2.46 -7.49
C ILE A 14 -14.93 2.04 -6.43
N GLU A 15 -14.63 1.01 -5.65
CA GLU A 15 -15.56 0.42 -4.68
C GLU A 15 -15.89 1.38 -3.54
N ARG A 16 -14.90 2.12 -3.04
CA ARG A 16 -15.06 3.06 -1.91
C ARG A 16 -15.30 4.50 -2.37
N GLY A 17 -15.30 4.76 -3.67
CA GLY A 17 -15.65 6.06 -4.25
C GLY A 17 -14.67 7.19 -3.92
N TYR A 18 -13.37 6.93 -4.02
CA TYR A 18 -12.32 7.94 -3.82
C TYR A 18 -11.28 7.91 -4.95
N PHE A 19 -10.50 8.98 -5.09
CA PHE A 19 -9.39 9.05 -6.05
C PHE A 19 -8.19 9.74 -5.41
N SER A 20 -7.21 8.95 -4.96
CA SER A 20 -6.06 9.43 -4.17
C SER A 20 -4.92 8.41 -4.19
N HIS A 21 -3.67 8.88 -4.09
CA HIS A 21 -2.49 8.02 -3.94
C HIS A 21 -2.44 7.32 -2.59
N ILE A 22 -3.00 7.98 -1.58
CA ILE A 22 -3.10 7.48 -0.21
C ILE A 22 -4.53 6.96 -0.02
N THR A 23 -4.65 5.70 0.40
CA THR A 23 -5.97 5.09 0.70
C THR A 23 -6.66 5.85 1.85
N PRO A 24 -7.99 5.73 2.02
CA PRO A 24 -8.67 6.32 3.18
C PRO A 24 -8.16 5.78 4.52
N ASP A 25 -7.50 4.62 4.51
CA ASP A 25 -6.87 4.01 5.68
C ASP A 25 -5.43 4.50 5.92
N GLY A 26 -4.94 5.44 5.11
CA GLY A 26 -3.62 6.06 5.25
C GLY A 26 -2.48 5.34 4.54
N LEU A 27 -2.72 4.22 3.87
CA LEU A 27 -1.67 3.45 3.19
C LEU A 27 -1.14 4.15 1.94
N THR A 28 0.18 4.34 1.88
CA THR A 28 0.94 4.88 0.74
C THR A 28 1.16 3.82 -0.35
N PRO A 29 1.60 4.20 -1.57
CA PRO A 29 1.98 3.23 -2.60
C PRO A 29 3.05 2.24 -2.11
N GLU A 30 4.04 2.72 -1.36
CA GLU A 30 5.08 1.91 -0.72
C GLU A 30 4.47 0.87 0.23
N ASP A 31 3.56 1.29 1.11
CA ASP A 31 2.90 0.40 2.06
C ASP A 31 2.12 -0.70 1.34
N ARG A 32 1.41 -0.36 0.26
CA ARG A 32 0.65 -1.33 -0.55
C ARG A 32 1.57 -2.33 -1.26
N VAL A 33 2.68 -1.85 -1.81
CA VAL A 33 3.68 -2.69 -2.49
C VAL A 33 4.34 -3.66 -1.49
N ILE A 34 4.72 -3.16 -0.31
CA ILE A 34 5.28 -3.98 0.78
C ILE A 34 4.25 -4.99 1.29
N SER A 35 2.98 -4.58 1.44
CA SER A 35 1.90 -5.47 1.89
C SER A 35 1.62 -6.63 0.93
N ALA A 36 1.91 -6.43 -0.36
CA ALA A 36 1.87 -7.51 -1.35
C ALA A 36 3.12 -8.42 -1.33
N GLY A 37 4.04 -8.21 -0.38
CA GLY A 37 5.29 -8.97 -0.27
C GLY A 37 6.36 -8.57 -1.27
N TYR A 38 6.24 -7.41 -1.91
CA TYR A 38 7.23 -6.89 -2.85
C TYR A 38 8.06 -5.79 -2.19
N PHE A 39 9.39 -5.97 -2.15
CA PHE A 39 10.28 -5.01 -1.53
C PHE A 39 11.04 -4.18 -2.57
N ALA A 40 10.88 -2.86 -2.48
CA ALA A 40 11.44 -1.92 -3.42
C ALA A 40 12.13 -0.75 -2.69
N GLU A 41 13.28 -0.33 -3.21
CA GLU A 41 13.97 0.88 -2.75
C GLU A 41 13.29 2.15 -3.24
N ILE A 42 12.59 2.04 -4.37
CA ILE A 42 11.88 3.13 -5.01
C ILE A 42 10.53 2.58 -5.42
N VAL A 43 9.46 3.22 -4.99
CA VAL A 43 8.10 3.06 -5.52
C VAL A 43 7.63 4.42 -6.00
N ARG A 44 6.94 4.43 -7.14
CA ARG A 44 6.20 5.61 -7.63
C ARG A 44 4.86 5.15 -8.18
N GLU A 45 3.89 6.04 -8.16
CA GLU A 45 2.56 5.79 -8.67
C GLU A 45 2.07 6.97 -9.48
N GLU A 46 1.44 6.69 -10.63
CA GLU A 46 0.65 7.64 -11.39
C GLU A 46 -0.75 7.09 -11.60
N MET A 47 -1.74 7.98 -11.57
CA MET A 47 -3.12 7.58 -11.77
C MET A 47 -3.88 8.61 -12.58
N GLY A 48 -4.82 8.13 -13.38
CA GLY A 48 -5.76 8.97 -14.07
C GLY A 48 -7.16 8.37 -14.03
N ALA A 49 -8.18 9.22 -14.03
CA ALA A 49 -9.57 8.79 -14.06
C ALA A 49 -10.36 9.54 -15.13
N LEU A 50 -11.27 8.82 -15.79
CA LEU A 50 -12.25 9.38 -16.71
C LEU A 50 -13.64 8.95 -16.26
N ALA A 51 -14.53 9.91 -16.06
CA ALA A 51 -15.94 9.66 -15.81
C ALA A 51 -16.78 10.07 -17.03
N PHE A 52 -17.73 9.23 -17.43
CA PHE A 52 -18.51 9.42 -18.65
C PHE A 52 -19.91 8.85 -18.52
N ASN A 53 -20.86 9.40 -19.28
CA ASN A 53 -22.28 9.03 -19.25
C ASN A 53 -22.74 8.19 -20.45
N SER A 54 -21.88 8.01 -21.45
CA SER A 54 -22.14 7.31 -22.71
C SER A 54 -20.95 6.41 -23.03
N PHE A 55 -21.15 5.33 -23.79
CA PHE A 55 -20.06 4.40 -24.11
C PHE A 55 -18.79 5.12 -24.60
N LEU A 56 -17.69 4.82 -23.93
CA LEU A 56 -16.34 5.23 -24.32
C LEU A 56 -15.51 3.96 -24.51
N ASP A 57 -14.88 3.82 -25.68
CA ASP A 57 -14.04 2.68 -25.99
C ASP A 57 -12.85 2.61 -25.00
N PRO A 58 -12.54 1.44 -24.41
CA PRO A 58 -11.41 1.31 -23.49
C PRO A 58 -10.07 1.71 -24.10
N GLY A 59 -9.87 1.48 -25.40
CA GLY A 59 -8.65 1.87 -26.12
C GLY A 59 -8.52 3.39 -26.23
N GLU A 60 -9.61 4.08 -26.56
CA GLU A 60 -9.66 5.55 -26.57
C GLU A 60 -9.44 6.14 -25.17
N ALA A 61 -10.12 5.59 -24.15
CA ALA A 61 -9.93 6.00 -22.77
C ALA A 61 -8.47 5.83 -22.31
N THR A 62 -7.84 4.71 -22.66
CA THR A 62 -6.43 4.44 -22.34
C THR A 62 -5.52 5.47 -23.01
N GLN A 63 -5.75 5.83 -24.27
CA GLN A 63 -4.95 6.84 -24.98
C GLN A 63 -5.05 8.20 -24.29
N ILE A 64 -6.28 8.65 -23.98
CA ILE A 64 -6.51 9.93 -23.30
C ILE A 64 -5.78 9.97 -21.95
N LEU A 65 -5.93 8.91 -21.15
CA LEU A 65 -5.31 8.80 -19.83
C LEU A 65 -3.78 8.77 -19.94
N MET A 66 -3.22 7.90 -20.79
CA MET A 66 -1.77 7.81 -20.99
C MET A 66 -1.16 9.11 -21.50
N ASP A 67 -1.82 9.80 -22.43
CA ASP A 67 -1.36 11.10 -22.92
C ASP A 67 -1.31 12.16 -21.82
N SER A 68 -2.28 12.13 -20.89
CA SER A 68 -2.27 13.01 -19.71
C SER A 68 -1.09 12.68 -18.81
N LEU A 69 -0.94 11.41 -18.42
CA LEU A 69 0.12 10.99 -17.50
C LEU A 69 1.53 11.21 -18.07
N LEU A 70 1.70 11.06 -19.39
CA LEU A 70 2.97 11.36 -20.05
C LEU A 70 3.29 12.86 -20.02
N LYS A 71 2.30 13.74 -20.20
CA LYS A 71 2.48 15.20 -20.07
C LYS A 71 2.83 15.59 -18.64
N ASP A 72 2.19 14.97 -17.66
CA ASP A 72 2.48 15.20 -16.24
C ASP A 72 3.89 14.73 -15.91
N SER A 73 4.29 13.54 -16.36
CA SER A 73 5.64 13.02 -16.17
C SER A 73 6.72 13.86 -16.86
N LEU A 74 6.43 14.45 -18.03
CA LEU A 74 7.33 15.40 -18.70
C LEU A 74 7.48 16.70 -17.89
N THR A 75 6.39 17.16 -17.28
CA THR A 75 6.39 18.36 -16.42
C THR A 75 7.16 18.12 -15.14
N GLN A 76 6.96 16.97 -14.48
CA GLN A 76 7.70 16.58 -13.27
C GLN A 76 9.21 16.53 -13.51
N ARG A 77 9.67 16.10 -14.70
CA ARG A 77 11.11 16.08 -15.04
C ARG A 77 11.77 17.47 -15.00
N LEU A 78 10.98 18.54 -15.11
CA LEU A 78 11.46 19.93 -14.99
C LEU A 78 11.42 20.44 -13.54
N SER A 79 10.87 19.65 -12.62
CA SER A 79 10.75 19.96 -11.20
C SER A 79 11.87 19.30 -10.38
N VAL A 80 11.91 19.59 -9.07
CA VAL A 80 12.81 18.92 -8.12
C VAL A 80 12.31 17.51 -7.78
N GLU A 81 11.01 17.26 -7.96
CA GLU A 81 10.42 15.93 -7.76
C GLU A 81 10.77 15.03 -8.94
N GLU A 82 11.22 13.81 -8.64
CA GLU A 82 11.53 12.83 -9.68
C GLU A 82 10.26 12.39 -10.39
N SER A 83 10.27 12.44 -11.72
CA SER A 83 9.13 11.97 -12.51
C SER A 83 8.79 10.51 -12.22
N THR A 84 7.54 10.10 -12.39
CA THR A 84 7.16 8.69 -12.23
C THR A 84 7.45 7.84 -13.47
N LEU A 85 6.88 8.20 -14.64
CA LEU A 85 6.96 7.37 -15.85
C LEU A 85 8.31 7.47 -16.57
N LEU A 86 8.87 8.68 -16.64
CA LEU A 86 10.15 8.95 -17.31
C LEU A 86 11.33 8.90 -16.34
N ASN A 87 11.27 7.95 -15.41
CA ASN A 87 12.28 7.72 -14.37
C ASN A 87 13.24 6.61 -14.77
N GLU A 88 14.53 6.91 -14.94
CA GLU A 88 15.53 5.89 -15.26
C GLU A 88 15.91 5.00 -14.06
N ARG A 89 15.45 5.34 -12.85
CA ARG A 89 15.76 4.58 -11.65
C ARG A 89 14.83 3.40 -11.46
N VAL A 90 13.57 3.46 -11.88
CA VAL A 90 12.66 2.31 -11.78
C VAL A 90 12.94 1.31 -12.91
N VAL A 91 12.76 0.01 -12.64
CA VAL A 91 13.08 -1.07 -13.60
C VAL A 91 11.91 -2.03 -13.81
N GLU A 92 10.89 -1.96 -12.95
CA GLU A 92 9.66 -2.74 -13.06
C GLU A 92 8.45 -1.82 -13.12
N VAL A 93 7.39 -2.30 -13.78
CA VAL A 93 6.14 -1.57 -13.94
C VAL A 93 4.95 -2.52 -13.81
N GLY A 94 3.95 -2.08 -13.05
CA GLY A 94 2.59 -2.60 -13.08
C GLY A 94 1.64 -1.55 -13.67
N ILE A 95 0.77 -1.96 -14.58
CA ILE A 95 -0.21 -1.08 -15.23
C ILE A 95 -1.56 -1.79 -15.24
N VAL A 96 -2.61 -1.07 -14.86
CA VAL A 96 -3.97 -1.59 -14.94
C VAL A 96 -4.94 -0.48 -15.33
N LEU A 97 -5.96 -0.84 -16.12
CA LEU A 97 -7.15 -0.03 -16.33
C LEU A 97 -8.32 -0.79 -15.73
N CYS A 98 -9.00 -0.22 -14.74
CA CYS A 98 -10.23 -0.77 -14.19
C CYS A 98 -11.43 0.03 -14.68
N ALA A 99 -12.55 -0.64 -14.81
CA ALA A 99 -13.82 -0.05 -15.17
C ALA A 99 -14.80 -0.23 -14.01
N GLY A 100 -15.63 0.78 -13.77
CA GLY A 100 -16.62 0.74 -12.70
C GLY A 100 -17.79 1.68 -12.93
N GLY A 101 -18.64 1.77 -11.91
CA GLY A 101 -19.70 2.76 -11.83
C GLY A 101 -19.52 3.62 -10.58
N THR A 102 -19.85 4.90 -10.69
CA THR A 102 -19.94 5.80 -9.54
C THR A 102 -21.19 6.65 -9.64
N VAL A 103 -21.62 7.24 -8.53
CA VAL A 103 -22.74 8.18 -8.49
C VAL A 103 -22.20 9.50 -7.97
N ILE A 104 -22.29 10.54 -8.79
CA ILE A 104 -21.90 11.90 -8.40
C ILE A 104 -23.18 12.70 -8.14
N GLU A 105 -23.27 13.30 -6.95
CA GLU A 105 -24.39 14.16 -6.58
C GLU A 105 -24.57 15.28 -7.61
N GLY A 106 -25.81 15.47 -8.09
CA GLY A 106 -26.13 16.46 -9.11
C GLY A 106 -25.86 16.06 -10.57
N ILE A 107 -25.12 14.97 -10.81
CA ILE A 107 -24.88 14.44 -12.17
C ILE A 107 -25.62 13.12 -12.40
N GLY A 108 -25.65 12.26 -11.39
CA GLY A 108 -26.24 10.91 -11.46
C GLY A 108 -25.20 9.81 -11.66
N SER A 109 -25.64 8.67 -12.18
CA SER A 109 -24.78 7.51 -12.40
C SER A 109 -23.84 7.73 -13.58
N LEU A 110 -22.56 7.52 -13.36
CA LEU A 110 -21.50 7.60 -14.36
C LEU A 110 -20.74 6.28 -14.43
N HIS A 111 -20.25 5.98 -15.62
CA HIS A 111 -19.20 4.98 -15.79
C HIS A 111 -17.86 5.64 -15.55
N VAL A 112 -16.93 4.89 -14.96
CA VAL A 112 -15.57 5.37 -14.69
C VAL A 112 -14.55 4.40 -15.23
N TYR A 113 -13.49 4.92 -15.83
CA TYR A 113 -12.22 4.22 -16.01
C TYR A 113 -11.19 4.82 -15.06
N VAL A 114 -10.45 3.97 -14.37
CA VAL A 114 -9.30 4.35 -13.56
C VAL A 114 -8.07 3.62 -14.08
N LEU A 115 -7.04 4.37 -14.45
CA LEU A 115 -5.74 3.87 -14.83
C LEU A 115 -4.79 4.05 -13.64
N CYS A 116 -4.15 2.98 -13.19
CA CYS A 116 -3.09 3.02 -12.20
C CYS A 116 -1.80 2.46 -12.80
N ILE A 117 -0.70 3.17 -12.62
CA ILE A 117 0.65 2.75 -12.97
C ILE A 117 1.50 2.80 -11.72
N VAL A 118 2.05 1.65 -11.33
CA VAL A 118 3.00 1.53 -10.22
C VAL A 118 4.35 1.15 -10.80
N THR A 119 5.37 1.97 -10.57
CA THR A 119 6.75 1.66 -10.97
C THR A 119 7.60 1.37 -9.75
N ALA A 120 8.56 0.47 -9.89
CA ALA A 120 9.43 0.12 -8.78
C ALA A 120 10.86 -0.20 -9.20
N ARG A 121 11.79 0.02 -8.26
CA ARG A 121 13.12 -0.60 -8.25
C ARG A 121 13.17 -1.60 -7.11
N PRO A 122 13.25 -2.92 -7.37
CA PRO A 122 13.42 -3.90 -6.31
C PRO A 122 14.74 -3.67 -5.59
N THR A 123 14.77 -3.97 -4.30
CA THR A 123 16.05 -4.04 -3.57
C THR A 123 16.82 -5.27 -3.99
N THR A 124 18.14 -5.15 -4.12
CA THR A 124 18.98 -6.31 -4.39
C THR A 124 19.20 -7.12 -3.11
N GLY A 125 18.62 -8.33 -3.05
CA GLY A 125 18.76 -9.24 -1.92
C GLY A 125 17.42 -9.79 -1.45
N TRP A 126 17.44 -10.82 -0.61
CA TRP A 126 16.23 -11.29 0.06
C TRP A 126 15.96 -10.41 1.29
N HIS A 127 14.78 -9.80 1.35
CA HIS A 127 14.34 -8.94 2.45
C HIS A 127 13.02 -9.49 3.01
N PRO A 128 12.97 -9.96 4.26
CA PRO A 128 11.73 -10.44 4.85
C PRO A 128 10.78 -9.28 5.14
N VAL A 129 9.53 -9.43 4.72
CA VAL A 129 8.42 -8.53 5.11
C VAL A 129 7.74 -9.12 6.33
N GLN A 130 7.42 -8.30 7.34
CA GLN A 130 6.55 -8.71 8.45
C GLN A 130 5.18 -8.06 8.26
N CYS A 131 4.14 -8.87 8.29
CA CYS A 131 2.75 -8.46 8.25
C CYS A 131 1.96 -9.07 9.41
N GLY A 132 0.91 -8.42 9.86
CA GLY A 132 0.00 -8.93 10.90
C GLY A 132 -1.02 -7.89 11.32
N HIS A 133 -1.66 -8.12 12.45
CA HIS A 133 -2.58 -7.18 13.07
C HIS A 133 -2.05 -6.69 14.41
N VAL A 134 -2.37 -5.45 14.78
CA VAL A 134 -2.18 -4.93 16.15
C VAL A 134 -3.50 -5.02 16.88
N CYS A 135 -3.53 -5.71 18.02
CA CYS A 135 -4.77 -6.07 18.70
C CYS A 135 -4.62 -5.92 20.21
N ALA A 136 -5.68 -5.53 20.90
CA ALA A 136 -5.73 -5.56 22.36
C ALA A 136 -6.35 -6.89 22.81
N ASP A 137 -5.66 -7.65 23.66
CA ASP A 137 -6.14 -8.93 24.19
C ASP A 137 -7.25 -8.71 25.23
N VAL A 138 -8.47 -8.44 24.76
CA VAL A 138 -9.59 -8.03 25.63
C VAL A 138 -10.08 -9.22 26.44
N ASN A 139 -10.13 -10.38 25.80
CA ASN A 139 -10.66 -11.63 26.34
C ASN A 139 -9.58 -12.52 27.01
N SER A 140 -8.30 -12.15 26.91
CA SER A 140 -7.14 -12.85 27.48
C SER A 140 -6.91 -14.26 26.93
N ASP A 141 -7.30 -14.51 25.68
CA ASP A 141 -7.09 -15.79 25.00
C ASP A 141 -5.78 -15.84 24.19
N GLY A 142 -5.11 -14.69 24.02
CA GLY A 142 -3.84 -14.57 23.32
C GLY A 142 -3.95 -14.71 21.80
N TRP A 143 -5.13 -14.47 21.23
CA TRP A 143 -5.37 -14.38 19.79
C TRP A 143 -5.74 -12.95 19.40
N CYS A 144 -5.67 -12.66 18.11
CA CYS A 144 -6.20 -11.42 17.59
C CYS A 144 -7.55 -11.70 16.91
N GLU A 145 -8.63 -11.24 17.53
CA GLU A 145 -9.96 -11.28 16.93
C GLU A 145 -10.27 -9.99 16.14
N PRO A 146 -11.14 -10.02 15.11
CA PRO A 146 -11.41 -8.85 14.28
C PRO A 146 -11.94 -7.62 15.04
N ASP A 147 -12.62 -7.81 16.17
CA ASP A 147 -13.13 -6.76 17.05
C ASP A 147 -12.11 -6.26 18.08
N GLU A 148 -10.95 -6.91 18.17
CA GLU A 148 -9.83 -6.52 19.02
C GLU A 148 -8.75 -5.72 18.27
N CYS A 149 -8.82 -5.70 16.93
CA CYS A 149 -7.91 -4.97 16.06
C CYS A 149 -7.94 -3.46 16.30
N LEU A 150 -6.76 -2.87 16.50
CA LEU A 150 -6.57 -1.46 16.80
C LEU A 150 -6.09 -0.69 15.55
N PRO A 151 -6.89 0.27 15.03
CA PRO A 151 -6.47 1.10 13.91
C PRO A 151 -5.58 2.27 14.34
N GLY A 152 -4.74 2.75 13.42
CA GLY A 152 -3.94 3.96 13.62
C GLY A 152 -2.79 3.82 14.63
N VAL A 153 -2.40 2.60 14.98
CA VAL A 153 -1.32 2.34 15.93
C VAL A 153 0.03 2.40 15.21
N SER A 154 0.94 3.24 15.69
CA SER A 154 2.30 3.32 15.17
C SER A 154 3.16 2.16 15.66
N LEU A 155 3.84 1.49 14.73
CA LEU A 155 4.85 0.48 14.97
C LEU A 155 6.23 1.13 14.79
N ASN A 156 6.94 1.38 15.89
CA ASN A 156 8.18 2.15 15.86
C ASN A 156 9.40 1.26 16.07
N MET A 157 10.48 1.55 15.36
CA MET A 157 11.81 1.09 15.71
C MET A 157 12.45 2.12 16.64
N LEU A 158 12.82 1.72 17.85
CA LEU A 158 13.29 2.62 18.92
C LEU A 158 14.39 3.61 18.50
N ASP A 159 15.27 3.23 17.57
CA ASP A 159 16.40 4.04 17.10
C ASP A 159 16.20 4.67 15.71
N LYS A 160 15.14 4.32 14.98
CA LYS A 160 14.92 4.74 13.58
C LYS A 160 13.54 5.34 13.28
N GLY A 161 12.63 5.36 14.24
CA GLY A 161 11.29 5.93 14.08
C GLY A 161 10.26 4.94 13.53
N THR A 162 9.16 5.46 13.00
CA THR A 162 7.99 4.66 12.60
C THR A 162 8.28 3.79 11.38
N LEU A 163 8.02 2.49 11.51
CA LEU A 163 8.12 1.48 10.44
C LEU A 163 6.80 1.30 9.70
N ALA A 164 5.67 1.34 10.41
CA ALA A 164 4.33 1.22 9.85
C ALA A 164 3.30 1.84 10.80
N VAL A 165 2.10 2.10 10.27
CA VAL A 165 0.91 2.45 11.06
C VAL A 165 -0.18 1.44 10.69
N SER A 166 -0.88 0.90 11.68
CA SER A 166 -1.98 -0.03 11.42
C SER A 166 -3.15 0.65 10.70
N ASN A 167 -3.73 -0.04 9.72
CA ASN A 167 -4.85 0.48 8.94
C ASN A 167 -6.18 0.42 9.72
N ALA A 168 -7.30 0.78 9.09
CA ALA A 168 -8.63 0.77 9.72
C ALA A 168 -9.09 -0.59 10.27
N ARG A 169 -8.45 -1.70 9.85
CA ARG A 169 -8.69 -3.06 10.33
C ARG A 169 -7.59 -3.56 11.28
N GLY A 170 -6.72 -2.67 11.75
CA GLY A 170 -5.58 -3.01 12.59
C GLY A 170 -4.43 -3.73 11.87
N ALA A 171 -4.52 -3.95 10.56
CA ALA A 171 -3.49 -4.65 9.81
C ALA A 171 -2.29 -3.74 9.53
N TYR A 172 -1.09 -4.31 9.53
CA TYR A 172 0.16 -3.62 9.23
C TYR A 172 1.08 -4.51 8.40
N CYS A 173 1.98 -3.89 7.64
CA CYS A 173 3.12 -4.54 7.01
C CYS A 173 4.33 -3.60 6.99
N PHE A 174 5.53 -4.12 7.23
CA PHE A 174 6.79 -3.38 7.02
C PHE A 174 7.92 -4.32 6.63
N ALA A 175 8.94 -3.80 5.95
CA ALA A 175 10.18 -4.53 5.70
C ALA A 175 11.00 -4.63 6.98
N ARG A 176 11.37 -5.85 7.39
CA ARG A 176 12.12 -6.04 8.64
C ARG A 176 13.47 -5.30 8.56
N PRO A 177 13.86 -4.53 9.58
CA PRO A 177 15.22 -4.01 9.71
C PRO A 177 16.26 -5.14 9.86
N GLY A 178 17.44 -4.93 9.27
CA GLY A 178 18.60 -5.82 9.41
C GLY A 178 19.16 -5.86 10.83
N GLY A 179 19.74 -7.01 11.20
CA GLY A 179 20.32 -7.22 12.53
C GLY A 179 19.29 -7.44 13.64
N TRP A 180 19.65 -7.05 14.86
CA TRP A 180 18.78 -7.08 16.04
C TRP A 180 18.24 -5.68 16.31
N TRP A 181 16.97 -5.59 16.66
CA TRP A 181 16.29 -4.31 16.89
C TRP A 181 15.13 -4.49 17.86
N VAL A 182 14.56 -3.38 18.32
CA VAL A 182 13.42 -3.37 19.25
C VAL A 182 12.27 -2.65 18.59
N LEU A 183 11.14 -3.34 18.52
CA LEU A 183 9.87 -2.80 18.10
C LEU A 183 9.15 -2.22 19.32
N GLU A 184 8.76 -0.95 19.23
CA GLU A 184 7.91 -0.27 20.20
C GLU A 184 6.50 -0.13 19.63
N VAL A 185 5.49 -0.59 20.38
CA VAL A 185 4.07 -0.43 20.04
C VAL A 185 3.33 0.02 21.29
N LEU A 186 2.78 1.24 21.27
CA LEU A 186 2.07 1.83 22.42
C LEU A 186 2.86 1.77 23.75
N GLY A 187 4.18 1.92 23.69
CA GLY A 187 5.09 1.87 24.85
C GLY A 187 5.57 0.48 25.26
N GLU A 188 5.00 -0.59 24.70
CA GLU A 188 5.48 -1.97 24.86
C GLU A 188 6.67 -2.24 23.94
N HIS A 189 7.64 -3.03 24.41
CA HIS A 189 8.89 -3.28 23.70
C HIS A 189 9.09 -4.75 23.37
N TYR A 190 9.27 -5.06 22.09
CA TYR A 190 9.46 -6.41 21.58
C TYR A 190 10.82 -6.53 20.90
N GLN A 191 11.66 -7.44 21.39
CA GLN A 191 12.92 -7.77 20.73
C GLN A 191 12.65 -8.50 19.42
N GLN A 192 13.33 -8.09 18.36
CA GLN A 192 13.18 -8.62 17.01
C GLN A 192 14.56 -8.86 16.38
N SER A 193 14.61 -9.82 15.48
CA SER A 193 15.77 -10.17 14.66
C SER A 193 15.43 -10.06 13.18
N TRP A 194 16.45 -9.92 12.34
CA TRP A 194 16.30 -9.95 10.88
C TRP A 194 15.66 -11.25 10.37
N LEU A 195 16.16 -12.39 10.87
CA LEU A 195 15.56 -13.69 10.62
C LEU A 195 14.53 -13.98 11.71
N PRO A 196 13.31 -14.40 11.35
CA PRO A 196 12.31 -14.76 12.35
C PRO A 196 12.77 -15.98 13.16
N ASP A 197 12.35 -16.03 14.43
CA ASP A 197 12.43 -17.25 15.25
C ASP A 197 11.30 -18.25 14.93
N VAL A 198 10.50 -18.00 13.89
CA VAL A 198 9.31 -18.78 13.49
C VAL A 198 9.47 -19.43 12.11
N ASP A 199 8.87 -20.62 11.96
CA ASP A 199 8.98 -21.50 10.80
C ASP A 199 8.13 -21.10 9.58
N TRP A 200 7.18 -20.17 9.72
CA TRP A 200 6.27 -19.78 8.64
C TRP A 200 6.76 -18.54 7.89
N VAL A 201 7.36 -18.80 6.73
CA VAL A 201 7.70 -17.80 5.71
C VAL A 201 6.99 -18.23 4.44
N ASP A 202 5.97 -17.49 4.02
CA ASP A 202 5.34 -17.70 2.70
C ASP A 202 5.83 -16.63 1.74
N GLY A 203 6.55 -17.03 0.70
CA GLY A 203 7.03 -16.09 -0.34
C GLY A 203 7.94 -14.95 0.15
N GLY A 204 8.46 -15.00 1.39
CA GLY A 204 9.24 -13.90 2.00
C GLY A 204 8.43 -13.00 2.95
N VAL A 205 7.14 -13.29 3.16
CA VAL A 205 6.27 -12.64 4.14
C VAL A 205 6.22 -13.47 5.42
N ILE A 206 6.39 -12.81 6.56
CA ILE A 206 6.30 -13.35 7.91
C ILE A 206 5.02 -12.82 8.54
N GLY A 207 4.08 -13.72 8.84
CA GLY A 207 2.89 -13.40 9.61
C GLY A 207 3.21 -13.30 11.10
N LYS A 208 2.93 -12.15 11.73
CA LYS A 208 3.12 -11.95 13.17
C LYS A 208 2.13 -10.91 13.71
N ASP A 209 1.10 -11.34 14.42
CA ASP A 209 0.24 -10.42 15.14
C ASP A 209 0.96 -9.84 16.37
N ILE A 210 0.58 -8.61 16.73
CA ILE A 210 1.06 -7.90 17.92
C ILE A 210 -0.13 -7.82 18.87
N ILE A 211 -0.08 -8.66 19.88
CA ILE A 211 -1.13 -8.79 20.88
C ILE A 211 -0.67 -8.02 22.11
N LEU A 212 -1.33 -6.90 22.36
CA LEU A 212 -1.05 -6.03 23.49
C LEU A 212 -1.78 -6.57 24.73
N PRO A 213 -1.12 -6.57 25.89
CA PRO A 213 -1.79 -6.95 27.12
C PRO A 213 -2.97 -6.02 27.37
N LYS A 214 -4.02 -6.58 27.98
CA LYS A 214 -5.17 -5.81 28.42
C LYS A 214 -4.74 -4.60 29.26
N VAL A 215 -5.11 -3.41 28.81
CA VAL A 215 -4.98 -2.19 29.61
C VAL A 215 -6.23 -2.11 30.48
N ASP A 216 -6.05 -2.18 31.81
CA ASP A 216 -7.12 -2.03 32.80
C ASP A 216 -7.76 -0.63 32.79
#